data_AF-A0A6I3XNI6-F1
#
_entry.id   AF-A0A6I3XNI6-F1
#
_cell.length_a   1.000
_cell.length_b   1.000
_cell.length_c   1.000
_cell.angle_alpha   90.00
_cell.angle_beta   90.00
_cell.angle_gamma   90.00
#
_symmetry.space_group_name_H-M   'P 1'
#
loop_
_entity.id
_entity.type
_entity.pdbx_description
1 polymer ?
#
loop_
_entity_poly.entity_id
_entity_poly.type
_entity_poly.pdbx_seq_one_letter_code
_entity_poly.pdbx_strand_id
1 'polypeptide(L)' 'MTTIELKLPRDLAEEAAEMGLLKSQVVADLLRDEIRRRTFSDLLQNGGYTAGSCAADEPVALPRRRKA' A
#
# COMPACT_ATOMS: atom_id res chain seq x y z
N MET A 1 12.40 12.80 -16.89
CA MET A 1 13.10 13.00 -15.60
C MET A 1 12.30 14.03 -14.83
N THR A 2 11.74 13.65 -13.69
CA THR A 2 10.98 14.57 -12.82
C THR A 2 11.89 14.96 -11.68
N THR A 3 12.05 16.25 -11.44
CA THR A 3 12.85 16.78 -10.33
C THR A 3 11.96 16.99 -9.13
N ILE A 4 12.39 16.53 -7.95
CA ILE A 4 11.67 16.70 -6.69
C ILE A 4 12.57 17.49 -5.75
N GLU A 5 12.07 18.62 -5.26
CA GLU A 5 12.75 19.42 -4.24
C GLU A 5 12.21 19.04 -2.86
N LEU A 6 13.09 18.58 -1.98
CA LEU A 6 12.75 18.18 -0.62
C LEU A 6 13.37 19.18 0.36
N LYS A 7 12.54 19.82 1.18
CA LYS A 7 13.00 20.63 2.30
C LYS A 7 13.02 19.76 3.55
N LEU A 8 14.21 19.42 4.01
CA LEU A 8 14.44 18.64 5.21
C LEU A 8 14.86 19.57 6.36
N PRO A 9 14.39 19.34 7.60
CA PRO A 9 14.97 19.97 8.78
C PRO A 9 16.46 19.68 8.86
N ARG A 10 17.24 20.62 9.41
CA ARG A 10 18.71 20.54 9.41
C ARG A 10 19.22 19.26 10.08
N ASP A 11 18.72 18.95 11.26
CA ASP A 11 19.15 17.79 12.04
C ASP A 11 18.90 16.48 11.26
N LEU A 12 17.73 16.37 10.63
CA LEU A 12 17.34 15.21 9.84
C LEU A 12 18.15 15.10 8.54
N ALA A 13 18.52 16.24 7.94
CA ALA A 13 19.40 16.27 6.77
C ALA A 13 20.83 15.84 7.13
N GLU A 14 21.34 16.23 8.30
CA GLU A 14 22.67 15.83 8.79
C GLU A 14 22.71 14.32 9.05
N GLU A 15 21.74 13.77 9.78
CA GLU A 15 21.63 12.31 10.01
C GLU A 15 21.48 11.51 8.69
N ALA A 16 20.62 11.99 7.78
CA ALA A 16 20.44 11.35 6.48
C ALA A 16 21.70 11.43 5.59
N ALA A 17 22.50 12.49 5.74
CA ALA A 17 23.78 12.62 5.06
C ALA A 17 24.79 11.60 5.59
N GLU A 18 24.89 11.46 6.91
CA GLU A 18 25.77 10.48 7.57
C GLU A 18 25.42 9.04 7.18
N MET A 19 24.13 8.74 7.07
CA MET A 19 23.64 7.44 6.60
C MET A 19 23.73 7.26 5.07
N GLY A 20 24.15 8.28 4.32
CA GLY A 20 24.30 8.23 2.87
C GLY A 20 22.97 8.18 2.10
N LEU A 21 21.86 8.57 2.73
CA LEU A 21 20.49 8.49 2.19
C LEU A 21 20.16 9.63 1.23
N LEU A 22 20.93 10.71 1.21
CA LEU A 22 20.71 11.87 0.35
C LEU A 22 21.14 11.67 -1.13
N LYS A 23 21.71 10.51 -1.46
CA LYS A 23 22.03 10.16 -2.86
C LYS A 23 20.72 10.01 -3.65
N SER A 24 20.64 10.65 -4.82
CA SER A 24 19.43 10.65 -5.67
C SER A 24 18.84 9.26 -5.91
N GLN A 25 19.71 8.27 -6.11
CA GLN A 25 19.31 6.89 -6.34
C GLN A 25 18.69 6.24 -5.09
N VAL A 26 19.26 6.49 -3.92
CA VAL A 26 18.74 5.97 -2.63
C VAL A 26 17.41 6.64 -2.29
N VAL A 27 17.29 7.95 -2.50
CA VAL A 27 16.01 8.67 -2.32
C VAL A 27 14.93 8.10 -3.26
N ALA A 28 15.27 7.81 -4.52
CA ALA A 28 14.33 7.24 -5.47
C ALA A 28 13.85 5.84 -5.06
N ASP A 29 14.75 5.01 -4.54
CA ASP A 29 14.40 3.67 -4.07
C ASP A 29 13.55 3.72 -2.77
N LEU A 30 13.90 4.59 -1.81
CA LEU A 30 13.10 4.83 -0.61
C LEU A 30 11.69 5.31 -0.94
N LEU A 31 11.56 6.28 -1.86
CA LEU A 31 10.26 6.76 -2.31
C LEU A 31 9.46 5.67 -3.00
N ARG A 32 10.10 4.83 -3.83
CA ARG A 32 9.43 3.70 -4.50
C ARG A 32 8.90 2.69 -3.48
N ASP A 33 9.70 2.35 -2.48
CA ASP A 33 9.31 1.39 -1.45
C ASP A 33 8.19 1.93 -0.56
N GLU A 34 8.23 3.22 -0.23
CA GLU A 34 7.18 3.88 0.54
C GLU A 34 5.87 3.97 -0.25
N ILE A 35 5.92 4.32 -1.55
CA ILE A 35 4.74 4.31 -2.42
C ILE A 35 4.14 2.91 -2.48
N ARG A 36 4.97 1.87 -2.68
CA ARG A 36 4.48 0.48 -2.71
C ARG A 36 3.80 0.09 -1.39
N ARG A 37 4.41 0.44 -0.26
CA ARG A 37 3.88 0.14 1.08
C ARG A 37 2.55 0.85 1.31
N ARG A 38 2.45 2.14 1.00
CA ARG A 38 1.22 2.93 1.12
C ARG A 38 0.14 2.40 0.19
N THR A 39 0.44 2.21 -1.10
CA THR A 39 -0.53 1.68 -2.06
C THR A 39 -1.05 0.30 -1.62
N PHE A 40 -0.19 -0.58 -1.10
CA PHE A 40 -0.64 -1.87 -0.60
C PHE A 40 -1.51 -1.74 0.66
N SER A 41 -1.13 -0.87 1.60
CA SER A 41 -1.95 -0.57 2.78
C SER A 41 -3.31 0.02 2.39
N ASP A 42 -3.33 0.98 1.47
CA ASP A 42 -4.54 1.63 0.97
C ASP A 42 -5.43 0.63 0.21
N LEU A 43 -4.84 -0.27 -0.59
CA LEU A 43 -5.59 -1.34 -1.24
C LEU A 43 -6.18 -2.34 -0.24
N LEU A 44 -5.50 -2.65 0.86
CA LEU A 44 -6.06 -3.52 1.90
C LEU A 44 -7.20 -2.81 2.66
N GLN A 45 -6.99 -1.55 3.03
CA GLN A 45 -7.99 -0.76 3.76
C GLN A 45 -9.24 -0.48 2.90
N ASN A 46 -9.06 -0.14 1.62
CA ASN A 46 -10.16 0.15 0.70
C ASN A 46 -10.73 -1.11 0.03
N GLY A 47 -9.93 -2.17 -0.13
CA GLY A 47 -10.36 -3.48 -0.65
C GLY A 47 -11.14 -4.31 0.38
N GLY A 48 -10.98 -4.03 1.68
CA GLY A 48 -11.86 -4.57 2.72
C GLY A 48 -13.33 -4.16 2.53
N TYR A 49 -13.58 -2.98 1.94
CA TYR A 49 -14.94 -2.53 1.61
C TYR A 49 -15.52 -3.21 0.36
N THR A 50 -14.68 -3.72 -0.56
CA THR A 50 -15.18 -4.49 -1.72
C THR A 50 -15.38 -5.98 -1.38
N ALA A 51 -14.66 -6.53 -0.40
CA ALA A 51 -14.89 -7.87 0.13
C ALA A 51 -16.03 -7.93 1.17
N GLY A 52 -16.39 -6.80 1.79
CA GLY A 52 -17.47 -6.69 2.78
C GLY A 52 -18.88 -6.49 2.20
N SER A 53 -19.02 -6.20 0.90
CA SER A 53 -20.35 -6.05 0.25
C SER A 53 -20.92 -7.38 -0.28
N CYS A 54 -20.31 -8.53 0.05
CA CYS A 54 -20.77 -9.86 -0.36
C CYS A 54 -21.27 -10.71 0.81
N ALA A 55 -21.55 -10.10 1.97
CA ALA A 55 -22.01 -10.82 3.16
C ALA A 55 -23.38 -10.31 3.65
N ALA A 56 -24.33 -10.15 2.72
CA ALA A 56 -25.75 -10.04 3.04
C ALA A 56 -26.56 -10.35 1.77
N ASP A 57 -26.76 -11.64 1.44
CA ASP A 57 -28.08 -12.12 1.03
C ASP A 57 -28.13 -13.66 0.93
N GLU A 58 -29.20 -14.20 1.50
CA GLU A 58 -29.78 -15.56 1.48
C GLU A 58 -28.93 -16.85 1.28
N PRO A 59 -29.12 -17.87 2.15
CA PRO A 59 -28.72 -19.23 1.81
C PRO A 59 -29.65 -19.81 0.73
N VAL A 60 -29.21 -19.76 -0.53
CA VAL A 60 -29.84 -20.49 -1.64
C VAL A 60 -29.81 -21.99 -1.34
N ALA A 61 -30.99 -22.55 -1.11
CA ALA A 61 -31.19 -23.98 -0.90
C ALA A 61 -30.76 -24.79 -2.13
N LEU A 62 -29.72 -25.62 -1.98
CA LEU A 62 -29.31 -26.62 -2.96
C LEU A 62 -30.42 -27.68 -3.12
N PRO A 63 -30.89 -27.99 -4.35
CA PRO A 63 -31.90 -29.02 -4.54
C PRO A 63 -31.27 -30.40 -4.32
N ARG A 64 -31.64 -31.05 -3.20
CA ARG A 64 -31.33 -32.46 -2.91
C ARG A 64 -31.91 -33.35 -4.02
N ARG A 65 -31.05 -33.79 -4.94
CA ARG A 65 -31.37 -34.84 -5.92
C ARG A 65 -31.53 -36.17 -5.18
N ARG A 66 -32.78 -36.54 -4.87
CA ARG A 66 -33.15 -37.83 -4.29
C ARG A 66 -32.78 -38.95 -5.26
N LYS A 67 -31.99 -39.91 -4.78
CA LYS A 67 -31.90 -41.25 -5.37
C LYS A 67 -33.24 -41.95 -5.16
N ALA A 68 -33.83 -42.44 -6.25
CA ALA A 68 -34.74 -43.58 -6.31
C ALA A 68 -34.52 -44.23 -7.68
#